data_AF-A0A3G8ZQ28-F1
#
_entry.id   AF-A0A3G8ZQ28-F1
#
_cell.length_a   1.000
_cell.length_b   1.000
_cell.length_c   1.000
_cell.angle_alpha   90.00
_cell.angle_beta   90.00
_cell.angle_gamma   90.00
#
_symmetry.space_group_name_H-M   'P 1'
#
loop_
_entity.id
_entity.type
_entity.pdbx_description
1 polymer ?
#
loop_
_entity_poly.entity_id
_entity_poly.type
_entity_poly.pdbx_seq_one_letter_code
_entity_poly.pdbx_strand_id
1 'polypeptide(L)'
;MKKGFIILGISILIFWLGYKYWDSDMDLGDGYYFLPEYEALDIGFPNGAIVYKSFDKNVFEDIIIPATVVEAKNRGDYIIAIQIPQNDTVKRYFVIDKKGSKIFKDLNKKEFLDICSKKGIKPL
;
A
#
# COMPACT_ATOMS: atom_id res chain seq x y z
N MET A 1 5.33 -25.88 -39.56
CA MET A 1 6.32 -25.46 -38.53
C MET A 1 6.21 -23.99 -38.10
N LYS A 2 5.76 -23.04 -38.93
CA LYS A 2 5.69 -21.60 -38.56
C LYS A 2 4.53 -21.21 -37.63
N LYS A 3 3.40 -21.94 -37.67
CA LYS A 3 2.19 -21.61 -36.88
C LYS A 3 2.32 -21.92 -35.37
N GLY A 4 3.14 -22.92 -35.00
CA GLY A 4 3.38 -23.27 -33.59
C GLY A 4 4.18 -22.22 -32.82
N PHE A 5 5.17 -21.59 -33.46
CA PHE A 5 5.95 -20.51 -32.85
C PHE A 5 5.13 -19.24 -32.59
N ILE A 6 4.15 -18.96 -33.46
CA ILE A 6 3.24 -17.81 -33.29
C ILE A 6 2.35 -18.03 -32.06
N ILE A 7 1.80 -19.23 -31.89
CA ILE A 7 0.95 -19.56 -30.74
C ILE A 7 1.75 -19.51 -29.43
N LEU A 8 2.98 -20.05 -29.42
CA LEU A 8 3.85 -20.02 -28.25
C LEU A 8 4.21 -18.59 -27.83
N GLY A 9 4.51 -17.72 -28.80
CA GLY A 9 4.81 -16.30 -28.56
C GLY A 9 3.62 -15.53 -27.99
N ILE A 10 2.40 -15.82 -28.46
CA ILE A 10 1.17 -15.21 -27.95
C ILE A 10 0.91 -15.67 -26.50
N SER A 11 1.10 -16.95 -26.18
CA SER A 11 0.94 -17.46 -24.81
C SER A 11 1.92 -16.82 -23.82
N ILE A 12 3.19 -16.63 -24.22
CA ILE A 12 4.19 -15.97 -23.37
C ILE A 12 3.82 -14.50 -23.14
N LEU A 13 3.32 -13.80 -24.17
CA LEU A 13 2.86 -12.41 -24.06
C LEU A 13 1.66 -12.26 -23.12
N ILE A 14 0.68 -13.16 -23.22
CA ILE A 14 -0.50 -13.18 -22.34
C ILE A 14 -0.09 -13.48 -20.89
N PHE A 15 0.86 -14.41 -20.68
CA PHE A 15 1.40 -14.70 -19.35
C PHE A 15 2.14 -13.49 -18.75
N TRP A 16 2.92 -12.77 -19.56
CA TRP A 16 3.62 -11.54 -19.16
C TRP A 16 2.65 -10.39 -18.82
N LEU A 17 1.59 -10.23 -19.62
CA LEU A 17 0.54 -9.23 -19.38
C LEU A 17 -0.28 -9.57 -18.12
N GLY A 18 -0.56 -10.85 -17.90
CA GLY A 18 -1.24 -11.33 -16.69
C GLY A 18 -0.42 -11.10 -15.43
N TYR A 19 0.90 -11.31 -15.48
CA TYR A 19 1.80 -11.08 -14.34
C TYR A 19 1.83 -9.61 -13.91
N LYS A 20 1.74 -8.66 -14.86
CA LYS A 20 1.66 -7.22 -14.54
C LYS A 20 0.31 -6.79 -13.95
N TYR A 21 -0.75 -7.55 -14.17
CA TYR A 21 -2.10 -7.24 -13.66
C TYR A 21 -2.36 -7.83 -12.27
N TRP A 22 -1.43 -8.59 -11.72
CA TRP A 22 -1.45 -9.04 -10.33
C TRP A 22 -0.80 -8.01 -9.40
N ASP A 23 -1.00 -6.73 -9.70
CA ASP A 23 -0.65 -5.65 -8.78
C ASP A 23 -1.75 -5.64 -7.72
N SER A 24 -1.60 -6.52 -6.73
CA SER A 24 -2.49 -6.61 -5.58
C SER A 24 -2.54 -5.23 -4.91
N ASP A 25 -3.69 -4.86 -4.33
CA ASP A 25 -3.89 -3.65 -3.50
C ASP A 25 -2.89 -3.47 -2.33
N MET A 26 -1.91 -4.37 -2.22
CA MET A 26 -0.78 -4.39 -1.31
C MET A 26 0.44 -3.58 -1.78
N ASP A 27 0.64 -3.32 -3.08
CA ASP A 27 1.75 -2.46 -3.54
C ASP A 27 1.31 -0.98 -3.56
N LEU A 28 1.97 -0.15 -2.75
CA LEU A 28 1.69 1.28 -2.65
C LEU A 28 2.70 2.15 -3.43
N GLY A 29 3.65 1.51 -4.11
CA GLY A 29 4.73 2.10 -4.88
C GLY A 29 5.91 2.55 -4.04
N ASP A 30 7.07 2.72 -4.69
CA ASP A 30 8.33 3.22 -4.09
C ASP A 30 8.79 2.42 -2.84
N GLY A 31 8.57 1.10 -2.87
CA GLY A 31 8.95 0.18 -1.80
C GLY A 31 8.02 0.20 -0.59
N TYR A 32 6.86 0.86 -0.68
CA TYR A 32 5.84 0.82 0.36
C TYR A 32 4.82 -0.27 0.06
N TYR A 33 4.41 -0.98 1.11
CA TYR A 33 3.48 -2.08 1.01
C TYR A 33 2.41 -2.01 2.09
N PHE A 34 1.19 -2.39 1.72
CA PHE A 34 0.09 -2.66 2.64
C PHE A 34 0.02 -4.17 2.87
N LEU A 35 0.20 -4.59 4.12
CA LEU A 35 0.06 -5.99 4.52
C LEU A 35 -1.30 -6.19 5.18
N PRO A 36 -2.21 -6.97 4.58
CA PRO A 36 -3.52 -7.22 5.17
C PRO A 36 -3.40 -8.05 6.45
N GLU A 37 -4.43 -7.98 7.29
CA GLU A 37 -4.42 -8.57 8.64
C GLU A 37 -4.13 -10.08 8.64
N TYR A 38 -4.69 -10.85 7.72
CA TYR A 38 -4.47 -12.29 7.67
C TYR A 38 -3.00 -12.64 7.39
N GLU A 39 -2.34 -11.92 6.47
CA GLU A 39 -0.90 -12.12 6.20
C GLU A 39 -0.05 -11.60 7.35
N ALA A 40 -0.43 -10.47 7.95
CA ALA A 40 0.24 -9.91 9.12
C ALA A 40 0.25 -10.90 10.29
N LEU A 41 -0.88 -11.58 10.55
CA LEU A 41 -1.01 -12.61 11.56
C LEU A 41 -0.06 -13.79 11.30
N ASP A 42 -0.03 -14.31 10.08
CA ASP A 42 0.76 -15.48 9.70
C ASP A 42 2.28 -15.26 9.89
N ILE A 43 2.74 -14.02 9.80
CA ILE A 43 4.16 -13.65 9.95
C ILE A 43 4.51 -13.06 11.33
N GLY A 44 3.57 -13.00 12.27
CA GLY A 44 3.84 -12.58 13.65
C GLY A 44 3.51 -11.13 14.01
N PHE A 45 2.66 -10.45 13.23
CA PHE A 45 2.06 -9.16 13.57
C PHE A 45 0.59 -9.35 14.00
N PRO A 46 0.33 -9.63 15.29
CA PRO A 46 -1.02 -10.02 15.76
C PRO A 46 -2.03 -8.87 15.81
N ASN A 47 -1.57 -7.63 15.60
CA ASN A 47 -2.37 -6.43 15.85
C ASN A 47 -3.04 -5.91 14.56
N GLY A 48 -3.24 -6.76 13.57
CA GLY A 48 -3.92 -6.42 12.33
C GLY A 48 -3.00 -5.85 11.25
N ALA A 49 -3.62 -5.39 10.16
CA ALA A 49 -2.93 -4.92 8.97
C ALA A 49 -1.96 -3.76 9.23
N ILE A 50 -0.88 -3.70 8.45
CA ILE A 50 0.21 -2.73 8.61
C ILE A 50 0.56 -2.05 7.28
N VAL A 51 1.21 -0.88 7.36
CA VAL A 51 1.94 -0.30 6.24
C VAL A 51 3.42 -0.28 6.60
N TYR A 52 4.25 -0.81 5.72
CA TYR A 52 5.69 -0.89 5.93
C TYR A 52 6.44 -0.49 4.66
N LYS A 53 7.74 -0.20 4.81
CA LYS A 53 8.62 0.13 3.69
C LYS A 53 9.75 -0.89 3.63
N SER A 54 9.96 -1.49 2.47
CA SER A 54 11.06 -2.42 2.27
C SER A 54 11.64 -2.33 0.86
N PHE A 55 12.90 -2.75 0.73
CA PHE A 55 13.51 -2.95 -0.58
C PHE A 55 12.93 -4.17 -1.31
N ASP A 56 12.46 -5.18 -0.57
CA ASP A 56 11.80 -6.38 -1.10
C ASP A 56 10.53 -6.63 -0.28
N LYS A 57 9.39 -6.84 -0.97
CA LYS A 57 8.09 -7.12 -0.34
C LYS A 57 8.14 -8.25 0.69
N ASN A 58 9.03 -9.22 0.57
CA ASN A 58 9.11 -10.35 1.49
C ASN A 58 10.09 -10.12 2.66
N VAL A 59 10.75 -8.96 2.71
CA VAL A 59 11.65 -8.55 3.78
C VAL A 59 10.91 -7.46 4.56
N PHE A 60 10.57 -7.71 5.82
CA PHE A 60 9.78 -6.75 6.61
C PHE A 60 10.72 -5.78 7.32
N GLU A 61 10.95 -4.64 6.68
CA GLU A 61 11.71 -3.50 7.23
C GLU A 61 10.77 -2.31 7.52
N ASP A 62 11.23 -1.36 8.33
CA ASP A 62 10.64 -0.04 8.57
C ASP A 62 9.10 0.03 8.59
N ILE A 63 8.49 -0.45 9.67
CA ILE A 63 7.05 -0.35 9.90
C ILE A 63 6.65 1.13 10.01
N ILE A 64 5.87 1.61 9.03
CA ILE A 64 5.47 3.01 8.92
C ILE A 64 4.20 3.31 9.69
N ILE A 65 3.19 2.44 9.51
CA ILE A 65 1.94 2.50 10.27
C ILE A 65 1.77 1.15 10.97
N PRO A 66 1.96 1.11 12.29
CA PRO A 66 1.89 -0.13 13.03
C PRO A 66 0.42 -0.47 13.29
N ALA A 67 0.00 -1.67 12.89
CA ALA A 67 -1.25 -2.30 13.29
C ALA A 67 -2.56 -1.59 12.87
N THR A 68 -3.64 -2.37 12.77
CA THR A 68 -5.03 -1.88 12.61
C THR A 68 -5.26 -0.88 11.46
N VAL A 69 -4.48 -0.99 10.39
CA VAL A 69 -4.70 -0.20 9.18
C VAL A 69 -5.93 -0.73 8.44
N VAL A 70 -6.97 0.09 8.31
CA VAL A 70 -8.22 -0.32 7.66
C VAL A 70 -8.13 -0.16 6.15
N GLU A 71 -7.40 0.86 5.70
CA GLU A 71 -7.28 1.18 4.28
C GLU A 71 -5.97 1.93 4.04
N ALA A 72 -5.27 1.59 2.96
CA ALA A 72 -4.13 2.35 2.44
C ALA A 72 -4.25 2.44 0.92
N LYS A 73 -3.98 3.61 0.33
CA LYS A 73 -4.03 3.82 -1.12
C LYS A 73 -2.88 4.67 -1.61
N ASN A 74 -2.33 4.28 -2.75
CA ASN A 74 -1.40 5.08 -3.53
C ASN A 74 -2.12 6.27 -4.21
N ARG A 75 -1.50 7.45 -4.15
CA ARG A 75 -1.92 8.71 -4.76
C ARG A 75 -0.72 9.43 -5.37
N GLY A 76 -0.15 8.85 -6.42
CA GLY A 76 0.98 9.44 -7.14
C GLY A 76 2.23 9.41 -6.28
N ASP A 77 2.68 10.58 -5.80
CA ASP A 77 3.85 10.71 -4.92
C ASP A 77 3.53 10.48 -3.43
N TYR A 78 2.25 10.23 -3.10
CA TYR A 78 1.78 10.09 -1.73
C TYR A 78 1.09 8.75 -1.48
N ILE A 79 1.07 8.33 -0.21
CA ILE A 79 0.18 7.29 0.30
C ILE A 79 -0.74 7.93 1.31
N ILE A 80 -2.01 7.59 1.24
CA ILE A 80 -3.00 7.95 2.24
C ILE A 80 -3.52 6.70 2.92
N ALA A 81 -3.64 6.73 4.24
CA ALA A 81 -4.10 5.57 5.01
C ALA A 81 -5.00 5.96 6.19
N ILE A 82 -5.83 5.02 6.60
CA ILE A 82 -6.71 5.11 7.77
C ILE A 82 -6.34 3.99 8.74
N GLN A 83 -6.17 4.37 10.00
CA GLN A 83 -6.01 3.45 11.12
C GLN A 83 -7.16 3.61 12.10
N ILE A 84 -7.63 2.50 12.67
CA ILE A 84 -8.57 2.50 13.79
C ILE A 84 -7.97 1.63 14.90
N PRO A 85 -7.27 2.22 15.89
CA PRO A 85 -6.61 1.46 16.94
C PRO A 85 -7.60 0.53 17.66
N GLN A 86 -7.16 -0.68 18.03
CA GLN A 86 -8.03 -1.76 18.53
C GLN A 86 -8.87 -1.39 19.78
N ASN A 87 -8.38 -0.45 20.60
CA ASN A 87 -9.05 0.04 21.81
C ASN A 87 -9.58 1.47 21.67
N ASP A 88 -9.76 1.94 20.43
CA ASP A 88 -10.17 3.30 20.11
C ASP A 88 -11.27 3.25 19.02
N THR A 89 -12.15 4.26 19.02
CA THR A 89 -13.15 4.44 17.95
C THR A 89 -12.77 5.61 17.02
N VAL A 90 -11.73 6.36 17.39
CA VAL A 90 -11.27 7.52 16.65
C VAL A 90 -10.38 7.08 15.50
N LYS A 91 -10.81 7.42 14.28
CA LYS A 91 -10.02 7.23 13.06
C LYS A 91 -8.81 8.16 13.07
N ARG A 92 -7.64 7.59 12.80
CA ARG A 92 -6.41 8.34 12.55
C ARG A 92 -6.06 8.25 11.07
N TYR A 93 -5.68 9.38 10.52
CA TYR A 93 -5.37 9.52 9.11
C TYR A 93 -3.87 9.76 8.94
N PHE A 94 -3.33 9.21 7.86
CA PHE A 94 -1.92 9.31 7.53
C PHE A 94 -1.77 9.82 6.09
N VAL A 95 -0.77 10.68 5.87
CA VAL A 95 -0.28 11.07 4.55
C VAL A 95 1.23 10.85 4.55
N ILE A 96 1.72 9.96 3.69
CA ILE A 96 3.14 9.64 3.57
C ILE A 96 3.62 10.21 2.23
N ASP A 97 4.65 11.05 2.28
CA ASP A 97 5.39 11.52 1.11
C ASP A 97 6.46 10.49 0.75
N LYS A 98 6.30 9.82 -0.40
CA LYS A 98 7.18 8.71 -0.79
C LYS A 98 8.60 9.16 -1.13
N LYS A 99 8.76 10.41 -1.57
CA LYS A 99 10.05 10.98 -2.02
C LYS A 99 10.71 11.86 -0.96
N GLY A 100 9.91 12.61 -0.21
CA GLY A 100 10.38 13.59 0.78
C GLY A 100 10.65 13.02 2.18
N SER A 101 10.48 11.70 2.37
CA SER A 101 10.63 11.00 3.65
C SER A 101 9.76 11.59 4.79
N LYS A 102 8.73 12.37 4.44
CA LYS A 102 7.87 13.06 5.40
C LYS A 102 6.59 12.27 5.63
N ILE A 103 6.29 12.01 6.89
CA ILE A 103 5.08 11.30 7.31
C ILE A 103 4.24 12.27 8.13
N PHE A 104 3.05 12.60 7.66
CA PHE A 104 2.02 13.27 8.43
C PHE A 104 1.16 12.18 9.07
N LYS A 105 1.24 12.04 10.40
CA LYS A 105 0.68 10.93 11.17
C LYS A 105 -0.32 11.39 12.22
N ASP A 106 -1.14 10.45 12.70
CA ASP A 106 -2.13 10.66 13.76
C ASP A 106 -3.08 11.84 13.50
N LEU A 107 -3.36 12.14 12.23
CA LEU A 107 -4.18 13.28 11.84
C LEU A 107 -5.64 12.98 12.15
N ASN A 108 -6.39 14.01 12.53
CA ASN A 108 -7.85 13.96 12.47
C ASN A 108 -8.33 14.21 11.03
N LYS A 109 -9.63 13.97 10.79
CA LYS A 109 -10.24 14.12 9.45
C LYS A 109 -10.05 15.51 8.86
N LYS A 110 -10.13 16.57 9.66
CA LYS A 110 -10.01 17.96 9.18
C LYS A 110 -8.59 18.26 8.72
N GLU A 111 -7.58 17.88 9.51
CA GLU A 111 -6.17 18.06 9.18
C GLU A 111 -5.78 17.26 7.93
N PHE A 112 -6.27 16.03 7.83
CA PHE A 112 -6.08 15.18 6.65
C PHE A 112 -6.61 15.84 5.38
N LEU A 113 -7.84 16.35 5.40
CA LEU A 113 -8.45 17.01 4.25
C LEU A 113 -7.71 18.31 3.87
N ASP A 114 -7.26 19.08 4.86
CA ASP A 114 -6.49 20.30 4.63
C ASP A 114 -5.14 19.99 3.95
N ILE A 115 -4.42 18.96 4.43
CA ILE A 115 -3.18 18.50 3.80
C ILE A 115 -3.44 18.01 2.38
N CYS A 116 -4.47 17.17 2.19
CA CYS A 116 -4.83 16.66 0.87
C CYS A 116 -5.12 17.81 -0.11
N SER A 117 -5.90 18.80 0.31
CA SER A 117 -6.19 20.00 -0.49
C SER A 117 -4.92 20.78 -0.84
N LYS A 118 -4.08 21.10 0.15
CA LYS A 118 -2.81 21.84 -0.04
C LYS A 118 -1.82 21.13 -0.96
N LYS A 119 -1.86 19.80 -0.99
CA LYS A 119 -0.96 18.95 -1.78
C LYS A 119 -1.58 18.47 -3.11
N GLY A 120 -2.83 18.79 -3.39
CA GLY A 120 -3.54 18.32 -4.59
C GLY A 120 -3.82 16.81 -4.60
N ILE A 121 -3.94 16.19 -3.43
CA ILE A 121 -4.18 14.75 -3.26
C ILE A 121 -5.69 14.49 -3.21
N LYS A 122 -6.18 13.51 -3.97
CA LYS A 122 -7.57 13.04 -3.86
C LYS A 122 -7.73 12.22 -2.56
N PRO A 123 -8.59 12.63 -1.61
CA PRO A 123 -8.78 11.91 -0.34
C PRO A 123 -9.38 10.50 -0.56
N LEU A 124 -9.38 9.69 0.51
CA LEU A 124 -10.01 8.37 0.57
C LEU A 124 -11.53 8.49 0.46
#